data_AF-A0A382C3L0-F1
#
_entry.id   AF-A0A382C3L0-F1
#
_cell.length_a   1.000
_cell.length_b   1.000
_cell.length_c   1.000
_cell.angle_alpha   90.00
_cell.angle_beta   90.00
_cell.angle_gamma   90.00
#
_symmetry.space_group_name_H-M   'P 1'
#
loop_
_entity.id
_entity.type
_entity.pdbx_description
1 polymer ?
#
loop_
_entity_poly.entity_id
_entity_poly.type
_entity_poly.pdbx_seq_one_letter_code
_entity_poly.pdbx_strand_id
1 'polypeptide(L)'
;IPAIYLVPGLVVWQFGRASLHVGASGLVYGLATYILVAGLIRRDRRAISAAMLVFFLYGTLVWGVLPSETGVSWETHLVAGLVGVVLAIFFRRLDVPPRKRYTWEDEDADDSKDSVD
;
A
#
# COMPACT_ATOMS: atom_id res chain seq x y z
N ILE A 1 -3.67 10.97 11.27
CA ILE A 1 -3.43 9.62 11.86
C ILE A 1 -4.72 8.79 11.97
N PRO A 2 -5.85 9.30 12.51
CA PRO A 2 -7.11 8.54 12.53
C PRO A 2 -7.65 8.26 11.12
N ALA A 3 -7.52 9.24 10.21
CA ALA A 3 -7.93 9.11 8.81
C ALA A 3 -7.20 7.98 8.05
N ILE A 4 -5.97 7.63 8.44
CA ILE A 4 -5.21 6.53 7.82
C ILE A 4 -5.79 5.17 8.20
N TYR A 5 -6.45 5.05 9.36
CA TYR A 5 -7.13 3.82 9.76
C TYR A 5 -8.57 3.77 9.28
N LEU A 6 -9.26 4.91 9.36
CA LEU A 6 -10.69 4.98 9.07
C LEU A 6 -10.98 5.02 7.58
N VAL A 7 -10.18 5.75 6.78
CA VAL A 7 -10.47 5.92 5.35
C VAL A 7 -10.25 4.62 4.57
N PRO A 8 -9.16 3.85 4.76
CA PRO A 8 -9.03 2.56 4.08
C PRO A 8 -10.09 1.55 4.53
N GLY A 9 -10.42 1.51 5.82
CA GLY A 9 -11.49 0.65 6.34
C GLY A 9 -12.86 1.00 5.75
N LEU A 10 -13.17 2.28 5.62
CA LEU A 10 -14.43 2.77 5.04
C LEU A 10 -14.49 2.54 3.52
N VAL A 11 -13.38 2.74 2.81
CA VAL A 11 -13.26 2.44 1.37
C VAL A 11 -13.46 0.93 1.14
N VAL A 12 -12.77 0.07 1.89
CA VAL A 12 -12.94 -1.39 1.80
C VAL A 12 -14.39 -1.80 2.12
N TRP A 13 -15.01 -1.17 3.10
CA TRP A 13 -16.40 -1.45 3.48
C TRP A 13 -17.42 -1.02 2.42
N GLN A 14 -17.17 0.11 1.74
CA GLN A 14 -18.07 0.64 0.71
C GLN A 14 -17.94 -0.09 -0.63
N PHE A 15 -16.73 -0.54 -0.99
CA PHE A 15 -16.49 -1.30 -2.22
C PHE A 15 -16.65 -2.83 -2.06
N GLY A 16 -16.69 -3.34 -0.82
CA GLY A 16 -16.83 -4.77 -0.52
C GLY A 16 -18.24 -5.36 -0.66
N ARG A 17 -19.25 -4.57 -1.03
CA ARG A 17 -20.67 -4.99 -1.00
C ARG A 17 -21.27 -5.46 -2.33
N ALA A 18 -20.56 -5.38 -3.44
CA ALA A 18 -21.08 -5.78 -4.74
C ALA A 18 -20.42 -7.06 -5.30
N SER A 19 -20.85 -8.21 -4.79
CA SER A 19 -20.83 -9.49 -5.51
C SER A 19 -19.47 -10.20 -5.70
N LEU A 20 -19.56 -11.51 -5.97
CA LEU A 20 -18.51 -12.44 -6.46
C LEU A 20 -17.65 -13.13 -5.39
N HIS A 21 -18.09 -14.33 -5.00
CA HIS A 21 -17.26 -15.37 -4.38
C HIS A 21 -16.04 -15.81 -5.25
N VAL A 22 -15.82 -15.20 -6.42
CA VAL A 22 -14.68 -15.41 -7.34
C VAL A 22 -13.77 -14.16 -7.45
N GLY A 23 -14.19 -12.98 -6.93
CA GLY A 23 -13.49 -11.70 -7.14
C GLY A 23 -12.78 -11.10 -5.94
N ALA A 24 -13.17 -11.46 -4.71
CA ALA A 24 -12.60 -10.86 -3.50
C ALA A 24 -11.12 -11.19 -3.30
N SER A 25 -10.70 -12.41 -3.64
CA SER A 25 -9.30 -12.81 -3.51
C SER A 25 -8.41 -12.00 -4.45
N GLY A 26 -8.78 -11.83 -5.73
CA GLY A 26 -8.05 -10.98 -6.67
C GLY A 26 -7.80 -9.57 -6.12
N LEU A 27 -8.80 -8.97 -5.47
CA LEU A 27 -8.64 -7.65 -4.84
C LEU A 27 -7.58 -7.66 -3.73
N VAL A 28 -7.56 -8.71 -2.88
CA VAL A 28 -6.54 -8.85 -1.82
C VAL A 28 -5.14 -8.98 -2.43
N TYR A 29 -4.96 -9.79 -3.48
CA TYR A 29 -3.66 -9.95 -4.16
C TYR A 29 -3.18 -8.65 -4.81
N GLY A 30 -4.09 -7.94 -5.49
CA GLY A 30 -3.78 -6.65 -6.12
C GLY A 30 -3.42 -5.57 -5.09
N LEU A 31 -4.19 -5.46 -4.02
CA LEU A 31 -3.97 -4.47 -2.97
C LEU A 31 -2.71 -4.76 -2.15
N ALA A 32 -2.50 -6.01 -1.75
CA ALA A 32 -1.31 -6.41 -0.99
C ALA A 32 -0.04 -6.14 -1.81
N THR A 33 -0.04 -6.50 -3.10
CA THR A 33 1.07 -6.21 -4.01
C THR A 33 1.26 -4.71 -4.22
N TYR A 34 0.18 -3.94 -4.41
CA TYR A 34 0.24 -2.49 -4.53
C TYR A 34 0.88 -1.84 -3.30
N ILE A 35 0.43 -2.17 -2.09
CA ILE A 35 0.95 -1.57 -0.85
C ILE A 35 2.42 -1.93 -0.65
N LEU A 36 2.80 -3.18 -0.93
CA LEU A 36 4.19 -3.62 -0.82
C LEU A 36 5.11 -2.85 -1.77
N VAL A 37 4.75 -2.77 -3.05
CA VAL A 37 5.56 -2.11 -4.08
C VAL A 37 5.57 -0.59 -3.88
N ALA A 38 4.43 0.02 -3.58
CA ALA A 38 4.35 1.46 -3.27
C ALA A 38 5.13 1.80 -2.01
N GLY A 39 5.09 0.93 -0.98
CA GLY A 39 5.92 1.04 0.21
C GLY A 39 7.41 0.97 -0.11
N LEU A 40 7.82 0.03 -0.96
CA LEU A 40 9.21 -0.13 -1.39
C LEU A 40 9.73 1.09 -2.17
N ILE A 41 8.93 1.59 -3.13
CA ILE A 41 9.27 2.80 -3.92
C ILE A 41 9.45 4.01 -3.00
N ARG A 42 8.58 4.15 -1.99
CA ARG A 42 8.62 5.28 -1.02
C ARG A 42 9.62 5.09 0.11
N ARG A 43 10.24 3.91 0.23
CA ARG A 43 11.02 3.48 1.41
C ARG A 43 10.25 3.61 2.72
N ASP A 44 8.93 3.44 2.68
CA ASP A 44 8.08 3.47 3.86
C ASP A 44 8.14 2.11 4.57
N ARG A 45 8.98 2.03 5.59
CA ARG A 45 9.17 0.80 6.39
C ARG A 45 7.85 0.32 7.03
N ARG A 46 6.93 1.22 7.38
CA ARG A 46 5.66 0.84 8.03
C ARG A 46 4.74 0.13 7.04
N ALA A 47 4.60 0.69 5.84
CA ALA A 47 3.82 0.09 4.76
C ALA A 47 4.39 -1.28 4.36
N ILE A 48 5.72 -1.38 4.24
CA ILE A 48 6.41 -2.63 3.92
C ILE A 48 6.12 -3.69 5.00
N SER A 49 6.31 -3.36 6.28
CA SER A 49 6.06 -4.32 7.38
C SER A 49 4.61 -4.77 7.44
N ALA A 50 3.66 -3.85 7.24
CA ALA A 50 2.24 -4.20 7.22
C ALA A 50 1.89 -5.13 6.05
N ALA A 51 2.40 -4.85 4.85
CA ALA A 51 2.19 -5.73 3.70
C ALA A 51 2.85 -7.11 3.91
N MET A 52 4.08 -7.15 4.41
CA MET A 52 4.76 -8.40 4.74
C MET A 52 3.98 -9.24 5.77
N LEU A 53 3.40 -8.60 6.78
CA LEU A 53 2.54 -9.29 7.74
C LEU A 53 1.29 -9.88 7.07
N VAL A 54 0.67 -9.16 6.13
CA VAL A 54 -0.46 -9.68 5.36
C VAL A 54 -0.05 -10.89 4.52
N PHE A 55 1.07 -10.82 3.79
CA PHE A 55 1.60 -11.98 3.04
C PHE A 55 1.94 -13.17 3.95
N PHE A 56 2.43 -12.92 5.16
CA PHE A 56 2.77 -13.95 6.12
C PHE A 56 1.52 -14.63 6.73
N LEU A 57 0.56 -13.84 7.21
CA LEU A 57 -0.68 -14.36 7.82
C LEU A 57 -1.61 -14.98 6.79
N TYR A 58 -1.61 -14.42 5.57
CA TYR A 58 -2.35 -14.91 4.42
C TYR A 58 -1.39 -15.65 3.49
N GLY A 59 -0.79 -16.75 3.97
CA GLY A 59 0.24 -17.51 3.24
C GLY A 59 -0.19 -17.98 1.84
N THR A 60 -1.50 -18.09 1.59
CA THR A 60 -2.04 -18.32 0.25
C THR A 60 -1.67 -17.23 -0.74
N LEU A 61 -1.38 -15.98 -0.33
CA LEU A 61 -0.99 -14.89 -1.23
C LEU A 61 0.27 -15.19 -2.06
N VAL A 62 1.19 -15.98 -1.53
CA VAL A 62 2.40 -16.36 -2.27
C VAL A 62 2.11 -17.59 -3.13
N TRP A 63 1.47 -18.61 -2.52
CA TRP A 63 1.26 -19.91 -3.18
C TRP A 63 0.12 -19.92 -4.19
N GLY A 64 -0.90 -19.07 -4.02
CA GLY A 64 -2.09 -19.04 -4.87
C GLY A 64 -1.91 -18.24 -6.17
N VAL A 65 -0.71 -17.70 -6.43
CA VAL A 65 -0.28 -17.23 -7.76
C VAL A 65 0.29 -18.39 -8.59
N LEU A 66 0.73 -19.47 -7.95
CA LEU A 66 1.32 -20.61 -8.64
C LEU A 66 0.23 -21.54 -9.18
N PRO A 67 0.48 -22.18 -10.34
CA PRO A 67 -0.44 -23.14 -10.93
C PRO A 67 -0.36 -24.47 -10.16
N SER A 68 -1.05 -24.58 -9.01
CA SER A 68 -0.95 -25.77 -8.14
C SER A 68 -2.23 -26.60 -8.02
N GLU A 69 -3.42 -26.07 -8.36
CA GLU A 69 -4.72 -26.74 -8.09
C GLU A 69 -5.78 -26.40 -9.16
N THR A 70 -6.49 -27.42 -9.64
CA THR A 70 -7.70 -27.24 -10.46
C THR A 70 -8.87 -26.82 -9.55
N GLY A 71 -9.22 -25.53 -9.58
CA GLY A 71 -10.31 -24.94 -8.77
C GLY A 71 -10.01 -23.56 -8.23
N VAL A 72 -8.73 -23.13 -8.25
CA VAL A 72 -8.28 -21.79 -7.86
C VAL A 72 -7.93 -21.00 -9.11
N SER A 73 -8.49 -19.79 -9.26
CA SER A 73 -8.17 -18.87 -10.36
C SER A 73 -6.82 -18.18 -10.14
N TRP A 74 -5.72 -18.94 -10.17
CA TRP A 74 -4.35 -18.43 -10.03
C TRP A 74 -4.05 -17.34 -11.07
N GLU A 75 -4.64 -17.44 -12.26
CA GLU A 75 -4.57 -16.41 -13.32
C GLU A 75 -5.13 -15.07 -12.85
N THR A 76 -6.26 -15.10 -12.14
CA THR A 76 -6.89 -13.89 -11.60
C THR A 76 -6.03 -13.27 -10.50
N HIS A 77 -5.41 -14.09 -9.65
CA HIS A 77 -4.49 -13.61 -8.62
C HIS A 77 -3.22 -12.99 -9.22
N LEU A 78 -2.66 -13.62 -10.25
CA LEU A 78 -1.46 -13.15 -10.94
C LEU A 78 -1.74 -11.82 -11.66
N VAL A 79 -2.84 -11.75 -12.42
CA VAL A 79 -3.25 -10.53 -13.13
C VAL A 79 -3.53 -9.41 -12.14
N ALA A 80 -4.22 -9.69 -11.03
CA ALA A 80 -4.48 -8.68 -10.02
C ALA A 80 -3.18 -8.18 -9.35
N GLY A 81 -2.25 -9.08 -9.04
CA GLY A 81 -0.92 -8.73 -8.54
C GLY A 81 -0.16 -7.81 -9.50
N LEU A 82 -0.14 -8.16 -10.79
CA LEU A 82 0.50 -7.35 -11.83
C LEU A 82 -0.13 -5.96 -11.96
N VAL A 83 -1.46 -5.87 -11.93
CA VAL A 83 -2.17 -4.59 -11.88
C VAL A 83 -1.73 -3.77 -10.66
N GLY A 84 -1.62 -4.40 -9.48
CA GLY A 84 -1.11 -3.77 -8.27
C GLY A 84 0.30 -3.16 -8.44
N VAL A 85 1.22 -3.89 -9.10
CA VAL A 85 2.57 -3.38 -9.43
C VAL A 85 2.48 -2.17 -10.36
N VAL A 86 1.69 -2.27 -11.43
CA VAL A 86 1.54 -1.19 -12.43
C VAL A 86 0.97 0.07 -11.77
N LEU A 87 -0.06 -0.07 -10.94
CA LEU A 87 -0.66 1.07 -10.22
C LEU A 87 0.34 1.70 -9.24
N ALA A 88 1.14 0.91 -8.52
CA ALA A 88 2.15 1.43 -7.61
C ALA A 88 3.22 2.26 -8.35
N ILE A 89 3.60 1.84 -9.56
CA ILE A 89 4.54 2.58 -10.41
C ILE A 89 3.88 3.84 -11.00
N PHE A 90 2.62 3.75 -11.43
CA PHE A 90 1.90 4.87 -12.04
C PHE A 90 1.64 5.99 -11.02
N PHE A 91 1.16 5.65 -9.83
CA PHE A 91 0.83 6.62 -8.78
C PHE A 91 2.02 7.11 -7.93
N ARG A 92 3.23 6.60 -8.17
CA ARG A 92 4.43 6.94 -7.38
C ARG A 92 4.74 8.43 -7.23
N ARG A 93 4.28 9.27 -8.17
CA ARG A 93 4.51 10.73 -8.17
C ARG A 93 3.35 11.52 -7.56
N LEU A 94 2.16 10.93 -7.47
CA LEU A 94 0.98 11.57 -6.89
C LEU A 94 0.94 11.36 -5.37
N ASP A 95 1.53 10.27 -4.91
CA ASP A 95 1.59 9.87 -3.50
C ASP A 95 2.92 10.29 -2.82
N VAL A 96 3.32 11.56 -2.97
CA VAL A 96 4.49 12.09 -2.26
C VAL A 96 4.11 12.27 -0.78
N PRO A 97 4.69 11.49 0.16
CA PRO A 97 4.38 11.69 1.56
C PRO A 97 4.85 13.09 1.98
N PRO A 98 3.99 13.91 2.64
CA PRO A 98 4.40 15.22 3.10
C PRO A 98 5.60 15.06 4.02
N ARG A 99 6.69 15.79 3.72
CA ARG A 99 7.84 15.86 4.62
C ARG A 99 7.33 16.34 5.97
N LYS A 100 7.60 15.57 7.03
CA LYS A 100 7.31 15.99 8.40
C LYS A 100 8.32 17.07 8.77
N ARG A 101 7.96 18.33 8.48
CA ARG A 101 8.69 19.50 8.95
C ARG A 101 8.39 19.69 10.42
N TYR A 102 9.43 19.79 11.23
CA TYR A 102 9.27 19.97 12.67
C TYR A 102 9.46 21.44 13.02
N THR A 103 8.79 21.92 14.07
CA THR A 103 8.79 23.34 14.46
C THR A 103 10.19 23.88 14.74
N TRP A 104 11.11 23.04 15.21
CA TRP A 104 12.52 23.44 15.43
C TRP A 104 13.32 23.68 14.12
N GLU A 105 12.91 23.11 12.97
CA GLU A 105 13.55 23.41 11.67
C GLU A 105 13.20 24.83 11.16
N ASP A 106 12.18 25.46 11.73
CA ASP A 106 11.81 26.85 11.44
C ASP A 106 12.50 27.85 12.40
N GLU A 107 12.87 27.41 13.62
CA GLU A 107 13.59 28.23 14.63
C GLU A 107 15.05 28.49 14.20
N ASP A 108 15.76 27.46 13.70
CA ASP A 108 17.15 27.60 13.20
C ASP A 108 17.27 28.60 12.02
N ALA A 109 16.19 28.78 11.25
CA ALA A 109 16.13 29.71 10.12
C ALA A 109 15.88 31.18 10.55
N ASP A 110 15.43 31.39 11.78
CA ASP A 110 15.18 32.71 12.36
C ASP A 110 16.42 33.19 13.13
N ASP A 111 17.04 32.32 13.94
CA ASP A 111 18.29 32.60 14.67
C ASP A 111 19.48 32.89 13.73
N SER A 112 19.48 32.29 12.53
CA SER A 112 20.49 32.57 11.50
C SER A 112 20.31 33.92 10.79
N LYS A 113 19.13 34.55 10.90
CA LYS A 113 18.92 35.92 10.40
C LYS A 113 19.29 36.97 11.43
N ASP A 114 19.01 36.73 12.71
CA ASP A 114 19.30 37.68 13.80
C ASP A 114 20.79 37.74 14.19
N SER A 115 21.60 36.76 13.78
CA SER A 115 23.05 36.71 14.06
C SER A 115 23.94 37.36 12.99
N VAL A 116 23.36 37.98 11.96
CA VAL A 116 24.09 38.61 10.84
C VAL A 116 24.07 40.16 10.89
N ASP A 117 23.40 40.76 11.87
CA ASP A 117 23.40 42.21 12.15
C ASP A 117 24.38 42.61 13.27
#